data_AF-A0A536SJT0-F1
#
_entry.id   AF-A0A536SJT0-F1
#
_cell.length_a   1.000
_cell.length_b   1.000
_cell.length_c   1.000
_cell.angle_alpha   90.00
_cell.angle_beta   90.00
_cell.angle_gamma   90.00
#
_symmetry.space_group_name_H-M   'P 1'
#
loop_
_entity.id
_entity.type
_entity.pdbx_description
1 polymer ?
#
loop_
_entity_poly.entity_id
_entity_poly.type
_entity_poly.pdbx_seq_one_letter_code
_entity_poly.pdbx_strand_id
1 'polypeptide(L)'
;MGFAFDQTPVNDTDRTARLPDNNRLWLSFGGQYKLSKDGTLDFGYAHLFIKDASINQANPTPPPGNGQLVGTYKGSVDILGVQFAYRF
;
A
#
# COMPACT_ATOMS: atom_id res chain seq x y z
N MET A 1 -8.48 7.58 15.07
CA MET A 1 -7.22 7.66 14.30
C MET A 1 -6.44 6.38 14.52
N GLY A 2 -5.66 5.93 13.55
CA GLY A 2 -4.91 4.69 13.59
C GLY A 2 -3.53 4.84 12.96
N PHE A 3 -2.61 4.01 13.43
CA PHE A 3 -1.25 3.89 12.92
C PHE A 3 -0.95 2.40 12.77
N ALA A 4 -0.38 2.00 11.64
CA ALA A 4 0.16 0.66 11.47
C ALA A 4 1.46 0.69 10.67
N PHE A 5 2.38 -0.20 11.01
CA PHE A 5 3.60 -0.44 10.25
C PHE A 5 3.54 -1.86 9.70
N ASP A 6 3.71 -1.99 8.39
CA ASP A 6 3.60 -3.24 7.66
C ASP A 6 4.90 -3.49 6.90
N GLN A 7 5.61 -4.55 7.31
CA GLN A 7 6.93 -4.87 6.79
C GLN A 7 6.82 -5.71 5.51
N THR A 8 7.60 -5.37 4.49
CA THR A 8 7.62 -6.17 3.26
C THR A 8 8.22 -7.55 3.52
N PRO A 9 7.64 -8.63 2.97
CA PRO A 9 8.28 -9.95 2.96
C PRO A 9 9.37 -10.06 1.87
N VAL A 10 9.52 -9.06 0.99
CA VAL A 10 10.45 -9.08 -0.14
C VAL A 10 11.78 -8.43 0.26
N ASN A 11 12.85 -9.22 0.18
CA ASN A 11 14.21 -8.70 0.35
C ASN A 11 14.69 -8.02 -0.94
N ASP A 12 15.62 -7.07 -0.82
CA ASP A 12 16.10 -6.26 -1.94
C ASP A 12 16.69 -7.08 -3.11
N THR A 13 17.18 -8.30 -2.84
CA THR A 13 17.75 -9.22 -3.85
C THR A 13 16.71 -9.95 -4.69
N ASP A 14 15.50 -10.17 -4.16
CA ASP A 14 14.42 -10.89 -4.84
C ASP A 14 13.34 -9.94 -5.38
N ARG A 15 13.52 -8.63 -5.19
CA ARG A 15 12.62 -7.60 -5.69
C ARG A 15 12.72 -7.52 -7.22
N THR A 16 11.59 -7.74 -7.89
CA THR A 16 11.49 -7.65 -9.34
C THR A 16 10.68 -6.42 -9.76
N ALA A 17 10.80 -6.01 -11.02
CA ALA A 17 9.95 -4.97 -11.59
C ALA A 17 8.44 -5.27 -11.51
N ARG A 18 8.05 -6.56 -11.38
CA ARG A 18 6.65 -6.98 -11.26
C ARG A 18 6.16 -7.00 -9.80
N LEU A 19 7.08 -6.97 -8.84
CA LEU A 19 6.79 -6.92 -7.41
C LEU A 19 7.71 -5.91 -6.72
N PRO A 20 7.54 -4.60 -6.97
CA PRO A 20 8.35 -3.55 -6.34
C PRO A 20 7.86 -3.26 -4.92
N ASP A 21 7.82 -4.30 -4.07
CA ASP A 21 7.28 -4.21 -2.71
C ASP A 21 8.30 -3.65 -1.71
N ASN A 22 7.80 -2.87 -0.75
CA ASN A 22 8.59 -2.29 0.33
C ASN A 22 7.71 -1.99 1.56
N ASN A 23 8.35 -1.69 2.69
CA ASN A 23 7.67 -1.36 3.94
C ASN A 23 6.66 -0.23 3.76
N ARG A 24 5.51 -0.39 4.41
CA ARG A 24 4.37 0.53 4.33
C ARG A 24 4.05 1.08 5.72
N LEU A 25 3.90 2.39 5.82
CA LEU A 25 3.39 3.07 6.99
C LEU A 25 1.97 3.55 6.73
N TRP A 26 1.04 3.13 7.55
CA TRP A 26 -0.38 3.47 7.43
C TRP A 26 -0.72 4.53 8.47
N LEU A 27 -1.24 5.67 8.02
CA LEU A 27 -1.89 6.66 8.88
C LEU A 27 -3.36 6.74 8.50
N SER A 28 -4.26 6.58 9.47
CA SER A 28 -5.69 6.60 9.22
C SER A 28 -6.45 7.48 10.21
N PHE A 29 -7.56 8.03 9.72
CA PHE A 29 -8.55 8.72 10.55
C PHE A 29 -9.94 8.43 10.03
N GLY A 30 -10.92 8.55 10.91
CA GLY A 30 -12.29 8.22 10.59
C GLY A 30 -13.20 8.61 11.73
N GLY A 31 -14.49 8.64 11.42
CA GLY A 31 -15.53 9.03 12.33
C GLY A 31 -16.79 8.21 12.10
N GLN A 32 -17.60 8.16 13.15
CA GLN A 32 -18.92 7.56 13.11
C GLN A 32 -19.94 8.64 13.46
N TYR A 33 -21.05 8.64 12.74
CA TYR A 33 -22.19 9.51 12.96
C TYR A 33 -23.47 8.70 13.08
N LYS A 34 -24.17 8.85 14.21
CA LYS A 34 -25.49 8.24 14.41
C LYS A 34 -26.55 9.13 13.78
N LEU A 35 -27.15 8.65 12.70
CA LEU A 35 -28.26 9.33 12.01
C LEU A 35 -29.57 9.18 12.81
N SER A 36 -29.76 8.05 13.48
CA SER A 36 -30.89 7.78 14.37
C SER A 36 -30.50 6.73 15.43
N LYS A 37 -31.46 6.24 16.23
CA LYS A 37 -31.24 5.08 17.11
C LYS A 37 -30.88 3.81 16.33
N ASP A 38 -31.32 3.75 15.08
CA ASP A 38 -31.28 2.56 14.25
C ASP A 38 -30.32 2.70 13.06
N GLY A 39 -29.95 3.94 12.68
CA GLY A 39 -29.05 4.24 11.56
C GLY A 39 -27.71 4.80 12.01
N THR A 40 -26.62 4.20 11.52
CA THR A 40 -25.24 4.64 11.75
C THR A 40 -24.49 4.79 10.43
N LEU A 41 -23.73 5.87 10.30
CA LEU A 41 -22.85 6.15 9.16
C LEU A 41 -21.40 6.20 9.65
N ASP A 42 -20.52 5.41 9.04
CA ASP A 42 -19.09 5.44 9.27
C ASP A 42 -18.38 6.01 8.04
N PHE A 43 -17.34 6.79 8.26
CA PHE A 43 -16.44 7.23 7.20
C PHE A 43 -14.99 7.15 7.66
N GLY A 44 -14.10 6.86 6.74
CA GLY A 44 -12.68 6.70 7.03
C GLY A 44 -11.80 7.04 5.84
N TYR A 45 -10.60 7.50 6.16
CA TYR A 45 -9.51 7.73 5.24
C TYR A 45 -8.22 7.10 5.79
N ALA A 46 -7.42 6.52 4.92
CA ALA A 46 -6.07 6.09 5.24
C ALA A 46 -5.10 6.49 4.13
N HIS A 47 -3.91 6.94 4.52
CA HIS A 47 -2.79 7.17 3.63
C HIS A 47 -1.66 6.20 3.98
N LEU A 48 -1.14 5.51 2.98
CA LEU A 48 -0.03 4.58 3.09
C LEU A 48 1.20 5.20 2.45
N PHE A 49 2.21 5.47 3.28
CA PHE A 49 3.54 5.84 2.82
C PHE A 49 4.32 4.56 2.52
N ILE A 50 4.71 4.36 1.27
CA ILE A 50 5.53 3.22 0.85
C ILE A 50 6.97 3.68 0.72
N LYS A 51 7.91 2.96 1.33
CA LYS A 51 9.34 3.28 1.15
C LYS A 51 9.78 3.04 -0.30
N ASP A 52 10.67 3.88 -0.80
CA ASP A 52 11.26 3.75 -2.14
C ASP A 52 11.91 2.38 -2.34
N ALA A 53 11.50 1.66 -3.38
CA ALA A 53 11.92 0.30 -3.66
C ALA A 53 12.97 0.31 -4.79
N SER A 54 14.25 0.20 -4.44
CA SER A 54 15.33 0.11 -5.42
C SER A 54 15.39 -1.28 -6.03
N ILE A 55 15.59 -1.35 -7.36
CA ILE A 55 15.79 -2.59 -8.10
C ILE A 55 17.11 -2.55 -8.87
N ASN A 56 17.80 -3.69 -8.88
CA ASN A 56 18.97 -3.93 -9.69
C ASN A 56 18.89 -5.37 -10.23
N GLN A 57 18.06 -5.54 -11.27
CA GLN A 57 17.77 -6.85 -11.83
C GLN A 57 18.65 -7.10 -13.06
N ALA A 58 19.59 -8.02 -12.93
CA ALA A 58 20.33 -8.59 -14.05
C ALA A 58 19.66 -9.89 -14.51
N ASN A 59 19.57 -10.12 -15.81
CA ASN A 59 19.12 -11.41 -16.34
C ASN A 59 20.22 -12.46 -16.11
N PRO A 60 19.94 -13.59 -15.42
CA PRO A 60 20.96 -14.62 -15.14
C PRO A 60 21.45 -15.33 -16.41
N THR A 61 20.61 -15.39 -17.44
CA THR A 61 20.90 -16.01 -18.75
C THR A 61 20.36 -15.11 -19.87
N PRO A 62 21.02 -13.98 -20.18
CA PRO A 62 20.52 -13.05 -21.18
C PRO A 62 20.75 -13.64 -22.59
N PRO A 63 19.72 -13.70 -23.45
CA PRO A 63 19.93 -13.72 -24.89
C PRO A 63 20.76 -12.48 -25.30
N PRO A 64 21.47 -12.52 -26.43
CA PRO A 64 22.20 -11.35 -26.93
C PRO A 64 21.26 -10.14 -27.03
N GLY A 65 21.54 -9.08 -26.27
CA GLY A 65 20.76 -7.82 -26.30
C GLY A 65 19.89 -7.51 -25.07
N ASN A 66 19.85 -8.36 -24.03
CA ASN A 66 19.14 -8.01 -22.79
C ASN A 66 19.98 -7.08 -21.89
N GLY A 67 19.40 -5.93 -21.52
CA GLY A 67 19.99 -4.94 -20.61
C GLY A 67 19.71 -5.23 -19.13
N GLN A 68 20.48 -4.57 -18.27
CA GLN A 68 20.28 -4.53 -16.83
C GLN A 68 19.18 -3.51 -16.49
N LEU A 69 18.21 -3.90 -15.66
CA LEU A 69 17.17 -2.97 -15.20
C LEU A 69 17.55 -2.42 -13.83
N VAL A 70 17.96 -1.15 -13.82
CA VAL A 70 18.31 -0.40 -12.61
C VAL A 70 17.35 0.76 -12.46
N GLY A 71 16.75 0.91 -11.29
CA GLY A 71 15.82 2.00 -11.02
C GLY A 71 15.25 1.97 -9.61
N THR A 72 14.39 2.95 -9.31
CA THR A 72 13.72 3.07 -8.02
C THR A 72 12.23 3.28 -8.26
N TYR A 73 11.40 2.45 -7.63
CA TYR A 73 9.96 2.62 -7.60
C TYR A 73 9.56 3.46 -6.39
N LYS A 74 8.67 4.43 -6.62
CA LYS A 74 8.06 5.26 -5.59
C LYS A 74 6.55 5.11 -5.67
N GLY A 75 5.89 5.03 -4.53
CA GLY A 75 4.46 4.85 -4.47
C GLY A 75 3.84 5.34 -3.17
N SER A 76 2.57 5.68 -3.24
CA SER A 76 1.71 5.96 -2.10
C SER A 76 0.31 5.43 -2.40
N VAL A 77 -0.47 5.14 -1.37
CA VAL A 77 -1.87 4.69 -1.54
C VAL A 77 -2.78 5.50 -0.65
N ASP A 78 -3.88 5.96 -1.23
CA ASP A 78 -4.97 6.63 -0.55
C ASP A 78 -6.20 5.72 -0.54
N ILE A 79 -6.78 5.50 0.63
CA ILE A 79 -7.97 4.67 0.82
C ILE A 79 -9.07 5.54 1.43
N LEU A 80 -10.23 5.54 0.78
CA LEU A 80 -11.44 6.23 1.22
C LEU A 80 -12.55 5.20 1.40
N GLY A 81 -13.26 5.27 2.53
CA GLY A 81 -14.34 4.34 2.84
C GLY A 81 -15.54 5.06 3.47
N VAL A 82 -16.73 4.63 3.08
CA VAL A 82 -18.00 5.03 3.70
C VAL A 82 -18.83 3.77 3.90
N GLN A 83 -19.47 3.66 5.05
CA GLN A 83 -20.33 2.54 5.41
C GLN A 83 -21.61 3.05 6.06
N PHE A 84 -22.75 2.45 5.72
CA PHE A 84 -24.02 2.69 6.38
C PHE A 84 -24.54 1.40 6.99
N ALA A 85 -24.98 1.46 8.24
CA ALA A 85 -25.57 0.36 8.97
C ALA A 85 -26.96 0.75 9.48
N TYR A 86 -27.93 -0.16 9.31
CA TYR A 86 -29.30 0.00 9.77
C TYR A 86 -29.74 -1.22 10.58
N ARG A 87 -30.42 -0.99 11.70
CA ARG A 87 -30.98 -2.03 12.57
C ARG A 87 -32.50 -2.03 12.50
N PHE A 88 -33.10 -3.22 12.40
CA PHE A 88 -34.54 -3.46 12.42
C PHE A 88 -34.95 -4.27 13.66
#